data_AF-A0A978VP03-F1
#
_entry.id   AF-A0A978VP03-F1
#
_cell.length_a   1.000
_cell.length_b   1.000
_cell.length_c   1.000
_cell.angle_alpha   90.00
_cell.angle_beta   90.00
_cell.angle_gamma   90.00
#
_symmetry.space_group_name_H-M   'P 1'
#
loop_
_entity.id
_entity.type
_entity.pdbx_description
1 polymer ?
#
loop_
_entity_poly.entity_id
_entity_poly.type
_entity_poly.pdbx_seq_one_letter_code
_entity_poly.pdbx_strand_id
1 'polypeptide(L)'
;MVSPPAAPKWASSSSDEGGYVRGVVTYMVMDDLEVKPMSTISSLTMLKTSNVKDIAHVEEKMISIGMDEELKFLKASLRSKTVLTDVFLGMKAT
;
A
#
# COMPACT_ATOMS: atom_id res chain seq x y z
N MET A 1 55.63 -9.71 2.32
CA MET A 1 54.19 -9.55 2.61
C MET A 1 53.50 -9.21 1.30
N VAL A 2 52.77 -10.17 0.71
CA VAL A 2 52.06 -9.95 -0.56
C VAL A 2 50.62 -9.53 -0.24
N SER A 3 50.17 -8.42 -0.81
CA SER A 3 48.79 -7.95 -0.64
C SER A 3 47.80 -8.94 -1.26
N PRO A 4 46.58 -9.09 -0.71
CA PRO A 4 45.57 -9.96 -1.31
C PRO A 4 45.12 -9.43 -2.69
N PRO A 5 44.79 -10.31 -3.65
CA PRO A 5 44.28 -9.90 -4.94
C PRO A 5 42.92 -9.20 -4.79
N ALA A 6 42.74 -8.10 -5.53
CA ALA A 6 41.49 -7.34 -5.53
C ALA A 6 40.31 -8.23 -5.94
N ALA A 7 39.26 -8.26 -5.12
CA ALA A 7 38.03 -8.97 -5.43
C ALA A 7 37.42 -8.48 -6.76
N PRO A 8 36.77 -9.36 -7.54
CA PRO A 8 36.13 -8.94 -8.77
C PRO A 8 35.03 -7.94 -8.44
N LYS A 9 35.15 -6.73 -9.01
CA LYS A 9 34.05 -5.77 -9.17
C LYS A 9 33.05 -6.37 -10.14
N TRP A 10 32.35 -7.42 -9.74
CA TRP A 10 31.19 -7.85 -10.49
C TRP A 10 30.17 -6.72 -10.37
N ALA A 11 29.77 -6.27 -11.54
CA ALA A 11 28.86 -5.20 -11.85
C ALA A 11 27.93 -4.82 -10.70
N SER A 12 27.86 -3.52 -10.43
CA SER A 12 26.61 -2.90 -10.02
C SER A 12 25.56 -3.24 -11.08
N SER A 13 24.94 -4.42 -10.97
CA SER A 13 23.65 -4.64 -11.57
C SER A 13 22.77 -3.62 -10.88
N SER A 14 22.31 -2.64 -11.63
CA SER A 14 21.12 -1.87 -11.31
C SER A 14 20.05 -2.88 -10.91
N SER A 15 19.96 -3.18 -9.61
CA SER A 15 19.00 -4.14 -9.11
C SER A 15 17.66 -3.59 -9.46
N ASP A 16 16.98 -4.38 -10.27
CA ASP A 16 15.66 -4.17 -10.81
C ASP A 16 14.76 -3.41 -9.84
N GLU A 17 14.10 -2.41 -10.39
CA GLU A 17 12.90 -1.75 -9.90
C GLU A 17 11.76 -2.78 -9.83
N GLY A 18 11.95 -3.79 -8.97
CA GLY A 18 11.06 -4.92 -8.74
C GLY A 18 10.64 -4.92 -7.28
N GLY A 19 9.37 -4.56 -7.04
CA GLY A 19 8.82 -4.37 -5.71
C GLY A 19 8.69 -5.66 -4.92
N TYR A 20 9.54 -5.83 -3.91
CA TYR A 20 9.32 -6.78 -2.83
C TYR A 20 9.31 -6.05 -1.49
N VAL A 21 8.37 -6.44 -0.63
CA VAL A 21 8.17 -5.86 0.69
C VAL A 21 9.38 -6.20 1.58
N ARG A 22 10.14 -5.18 1.98
CA ARG A 22 11.28 -5.35 2.90
C ARG A 22 10.71 -5.49 4.32
N GLY A 23 11.07 -6.57 5.01
CA GLY A 23 10.44 -6.97 6.28
C GLY A 23 10.48 -5.93 7.41
N VAL A 24 9.56 -6.09 8.37
CA VAL A 24 9.28 -5.25 9.57
C VAL A 24 8.71 -3.86 9.27
N VAL A 25 8.18 -3.63 8.07
CA VAL A 25 7.48 -2.38 7.72
C VAL A 25 5.99 -2.68 7.58
N THR A 26 5.16 -1.96 8.33
CA THR A 26 3.72 -1.93 8.10
C THR A 26 3.44 -1.03 6.90
N TYR A 27 2.55 -1.43 6.01
CA TYR A 27 2.18 -0.66 4.82
C TYR A 27 0.72 -0.26 4.86
N MET A 28 0.43 0.86 4.22
CA MET A 28 -0.89 1.39 3.98
C MET A 28 -1.16 1.32 2.47
N VAL A 29 -2.35 0.85 2.11
CA VAL A 29 -2.84 0.84 0.73
C VAL A 29 -3.95 1.87 0.64
N MET A 30 -3.81 2.84 -0.26
CA MET A 30 -4.81 3.88 -0.49
C MET A 30 -5.92 3.39 -1.44
N ASP A 31 -6.99 4.17 -1.58
CA ASP A 31 -8.18 3.78 -2.35
C ASP A 31 -7.89 3.53 -3.84
N ASP A 32 -6.86 4.18 -4.37
CA ASP A 32 -6.34 4.00 -5.73
C ASP A 32 -5.26 2.90 -5.84
N LEU A 33 -5.10 2.12 -4.77
CA LEU A 33 -4.11 1.05 -4.61
C LEU A 33 -2.65 1.52 -4.51
N GLU A 34 -2.42 2.82 -4.27
CA GLU A 34 -1.07 3.32 -3.97
C GLU A 34 -0.60 2.74 -2.62
N VAL A 35 0.59 2.12 -2.63
CA VAL A 35 1.18 1.49 -1.44
C VAL A 35 2.23 2.40 -0.83
N LYS A 36 2.08 2.74 0.45
CA LYS A 36 3.02 3.59 1.21
C LYS A 36 3.42 2.91 2.53
N PRO A 37 4.66 3.08 3.01
CA PRO A 37 5.01 2.70 4.38
C PRO A 37 4.12 3.42 5.38
N MET A 38 3.53 2.68 6.31
CA MET A 38 2.69 3.23 7.36
C MET A 38 3.59 3.84 8.44
N SER A 39 3.45 5.15 8.65
CA SER A 39 3.98 5.83 9.82
C SER A 39 2.86 6.62 10.50
N THR A 40 2.98 6.89 11.79
CA THR A 40 2.00 7.71 12.53
C THR A 40 1.81 9.08 11.85
N ILE A 41 2.89 9.68 11.37
CA ILE A 41 2.88 10.97 10.66
C ILE A 41 2.17 10.84 9.31
N SER A 42 2.46 9.79 8.53
CA SER A 42 1.82 9.56 7.23
C SER A 42 0.33 9.26 7.37
N SER A 43 -0.05 8.52 8.41
CA SER A 43 -1.46 8.21 8.72
C SER A 43 -2.23 9.47 9.13
N LEU A 44 -1.65 10.33 9.98
CA LEU A 44 -2.22 11.63 10.36
C LEU A 44 -2.36 12.58 9.16
N THR A 45 -1.35 12.64 8.29
CA THR A 45 -1.40 13.44 7.07
C THR A 45 -2.48 12.93 6.12
N MET A 46 -2.63 11.60 5.96
CA MET A 46 -3.68 11.04 5.11
C MET A 46 -5.08 11.40 5.62
N LEU A 47 -5.34 11.30 6.93
CA LEU A 47 -6.61 11.74 7.52
C LEU A 47 -6.90 13.21 7.20
N LYS A 48 -5.90 14.08 7.30
CA LYS A 48 -6.04 15.50 6.94
C LYS A 48 -6.29 15.70 5.44
N THR A 49 -5.55 15.02 4.56
CA THR A 49 -5.68 15.13 3.10
C THR A 49 -7.02 14.61 2.60
N SER A 50 -7.60 13.61 3.27
CA SER A 50 -8.96 13.13 3.01
C SER A 50 -10.06 14.07 3.51
N ASN A 51 -9.73 15.31 3.89
CA ASN A 51 -10.65 16.36 4.31
C ASN A 51 -11.48 15.99 5.55
N VAL A 52 -10.95 15.10 6.40
CA VAL A 52 -11.55 14.74 7.68
C VAL A 52 -11.41 15.93 8.61
N LYS A 53 -12.51 16.68 8.77
CA LYS A 53 -12.56 17.87 9.64
C LYS A 53 -12.49 17.52 11.13
N ASP A 54 -12.95 16.32 11.47
CA ASP A 54 -12.97 15.83 12.84
C ASP A 54 -12.63 14.33 12.87
N ILE A 55 -11.48 14.02 13.47
CA ILE A 55 -10.96 12.66 13.61
C ILE A 55 -11.85 11.85 14.58
N ALA A 56 -12.64 12.52 15.44
CA ALA A 56 -13.58 11.85 16.34
C ALA A 56 -14.65 11.04 15.60
N HIS A 57 -14.90 11.33 14.32
CA HIS A 57 -15.85 10.61 13.48
C HIS A 57 -15.22 9.52 12.60
N VAL A 58 -13.93 9.24 12.76
CA VAL A 58 -13.24 8.17 12.01
C VAL A 58 -13.48 6.83 12.70
N GLU A 59 -13.97 5.87 11.94
CA GLU A 59 -14.17 4.49 12.39
C GLU A 59 -13.08 3.59 11.81
N GLU A 60 -12.48 2.75 12.66
CA GLU A 60 -11.60 1.68 12.24
C GLU A 60 -12.43 0.41 12.01
N LYS A 61 -12.33 -0.18 10.82
CA LYS A 61 -13.03 -1.41 10.47
C LYS A 61 -12.04 -2.47 10.03
N MET A 62 -12.05 -3.61 10.71
CA MET A 62 -11.32 -4.79 10.27
C MET A 62 -12.14 -5.53 9.20
N ILE A 63 -11.51 -5.77 8.05
CA ILE A 63 -12.14 -6.46 6.92
C ILE A 63 -11.40 -7.78 6.68
N SER A 64 -12.13 -8.89 6.75
CA SER A 64 -11.63 -10.20 6.31
C SER A 64 -11.82 -10.33 4.81
N ILE A 65 -10.74 -10.62 4.08
CA ILE A 65 -10.81 -10.83 2.64
C ILE A 65 -10.87 -12.34 2.38
N GLY A 66 -12.01 -12.83 1.92
CA GLY A 66 -12.20 -14.19 1.44
C GLY A 66 -12.10 -14.28 -0.08
N MET A 67 -12.36 -15.47 -0.63
CA MET A 67 -12.24 -15.73 -2.06
C MET A 67 -13.22 -14.90 -2.91
N ASP A 68 -14.42 -14.67 -2.38
CA ASP A 68 -15.43 -13.84 -3.05
C ASP A 68 -15.08 -12.35 -3.03
N GLU A 69 -14.49 -11.86 -1.93
CA GLU A 69 -13.99 -10.49 -1.80
C GLU A 69 -12.77 -10.27 -2.69
N GLU A 70 -11.85 -11.23 -2.79
CA GLU A 70 -10.68 -11.17 -3.68
C GLU A 70 -11.07 -11.01 -5.14
N LEU A 71 -12.04 -11.79 -5.63
CA LEU A 71 -12.50 -11.69 -7.02
C LEU A 71 -13.17 -10.33 -7.30
N LYS A 72 -13.96 -9.82 -6.36
CA LYS A 72 -14.57 -8.48 -6.47
C LYS A 72 -13.49 -7.39 -6.45
N PHE A 73 -12.52 -7.51 -5.55
CA PHE A 73 -11.41 -6.59 -5.42
C PHE A 73 -10.57 -6.54 -6.69
N LEU A 74 -10.18 -7.69 -7.24
CA LEU A 74 -9.44 -7.78 -8.50
C LEU A 74 -10.24 -7.21 -9.66
N LYS A 75 -11.55 -7.47 -9.72
CA LYS A 75 -12.40 -6.89 -10.77
C LYS A 75 -12.48 -5.37 -10.67
N ALA A 76 -12.53 -4.82 -9.46
CA ALA A 76 -12.56 -3.39 -9.21
C ALA A 76 -11.20 -2.73 -9.50
N SER A 77 -10.07 -3.36 -9.18
CA SER A 77 -8.73 -2.82 -9.45
C SER A 77 -8.45 -2.56 -10.93
N LEU A 78 -9.06 -3.33 -11.81
CA LEU A 78 -8.93 -3.18 -13.26
C LEU A 78 -9.85 -2.12 -13.87
N ARG A 79 -10.83 -1.62 -13.11
CA ARG A 79 -11.95 -0.82 -13.66
C ARG A 79 -12.14 0.52 -12.96
N SER A 80 -11.71 0.63 -11.70
CA SER A 80 -11.99 1.78 -10.85
C SER A 80 -10.70 2.41 -10.32
N LYS A 81 -10.79 3.70 -10.00
CA LYS A 81 -9.76 4.45 -9.27
C LYS A 81 -10.05 4.54 -7.77
N THR A 82 -11.22 4.08 -7.33
CA THR A 82 -11.70 4.12 -5.93
C THR A 82 -12.02 2.70 -5.46
N VAL A 83 -11.02 1.83 -5.54
CA VAL A 83 -11.16 0.37 -5.49
C VAL A 83 -11.62 -0.10 -4.11
N LEU A 84 -11.03 0.42 -3.03
CA LEU A 84 -11.39 0.01 -1.68
C LEU A 84 -12.80 0.50 -1.32
N THR A 85 -13.15 1.71 -1.73
CA THR A 85 -14.48 2.28 -1.56
C THR A 85 -15.54 1.43 -2.27
N ASP A 86 -15.31 1.09 -3.53
CA ASP A 86 -16.27 0.34 -4.34
C ASP A 86 -16.53 -1.07 -3.80
N VAL A 87 -15.50 -1.71 -3.27
CA VAL A 87 -15.57 -3.11 -2.81
C VAL A 87 -16.10 -3.21 -1.39
N PHE A 88 -15.72 -2.30 -0.49
CA PHE A 88 -15.94 -2.46 0.95
C PHE A 88 -16.93 -1.48 1.58
N LEU A 89 -17.17 -0.33 0.96
CA LEU A 89 -18.14 0.66 1.43
C LEU A 89 -19.42 0.63 0.61
N GLY A 90 -19.32 0.28 -0.68
CA GLY A 90 -20.43 0.23 -1.61
C GLY A 90 -20.99 1.62 -1.90
N MET A 91 -21.13 1.98 -3.17
CA MET A 91 -21.88 3.19 -3.52
C MET A 91 -23.34 3.01 -3.09
N LYS A 92 -23.75 3.63 -1.98
CA LYS A 92 -25.17 3.87 -1.75
C LYS A 92 -25.62 4.91 -2.76
N ALA A 93 -26.31 4.45 -3.80
CA ALA A 93 -27.24 5.32 -4.51
C ALA A 93 -28.37 5.68 -3.52
N THR A 94 -28.30 6.88 -2.96
CA THR A 94 -29.47 7.59 -2.44
C THR A 94 -30.14 8.38 -3.54
#